data_AF-A0A1Y1Z759-F1
#
_entry.id   AF-A0A1Y1Z759-F1
#
_cell.length_a   1.000
_cell.length_b   1.000
_cell.length_c   1.000
_cell.angle_alpha   90.00
_cell.angle_beta   90.00
_cell.angle_gamma   90.00
#
_symmetry.space_group_name_H-M   'P 1'
#
loop_
_entity.id
_entity.type
_entity.pdbx_description
1 polymer ?
#
loop_
_entity_poly.entity_id
_entity_poly.type
_entity_poly.pdbx_seq_one_letter_code
_entity_poly.pdbx_strand_id
1 'polypeptide(L)'
;MNQKRGQSSAWVNLKPTQQEGTDLQYTLTPEIIHGIFLQYPAVKRAYDDTVPDQLSEEDFWRRYFASKLFHRVRRSRSTADHQDDIFDKYLEEDEIAIANSSKRIRTDDLPTVLNLDATSEDHPETGNKPNFTMIPGSSAQPLSLIRRFNLFSEQILKNTDSRDHVQRKQDIENEILLPDLQESHDSNVLYLDIENQSRYFENIGEHDQANSDVDYSSILSRFKSSYEMAELESVEIDPSVGLEISQELNRDIVHKRQAHSFDSKQLNIPHSVLREISSCHISAKELLRHFWASISQEANTNEKKAQRMIEALKKINERMKSAMIAAEAESFDLKKVEIMMKPTILAISNAFKMHATRNS
;
A
#
# COMPACT_ATOMS: atom_id res chain seq x y z
N MET A 1 1.55 -12.79 -7.82
CA MET A 1 2.52 -12.15 -6.92
C MET A 1 3.15 -13.25 -6.06
N ASN A 2 4.37 -13.68 -6.38
CA ASN A 2 5.10 -14.68 -5.59
C ASN A 2 6.15 -13.96 -4.75
N GLN A 3 5.73 -13.37 -3.63
CA GLN A 3 6.68 -12.83 -2.65
C GLN A 3 7.28 -14.00 -1.87
N LYS A 4 8.59 -14.21 -2.01
CA LYS A 4 9.32 -15.21 -1.21
C LYS A 4 9.46 -14.69 0.22
N ARG A 5 9.38 -15.59 1.21
CA ARG A 5 9.63 -15.25 2.62
C ARG A 5 11.06 -14.75 2.77
N GLY A 6 11.24 -13.60 3.41
CA GLY A 6 12.57 -13.04 3.69
C GLY A 6 13.38 -13.93 4.63
N GLN A 7 14.71 -13.87 4.52
CA GLN A 7 15.61 -14.55 5.43
C GLN A 7 15.53 -13.93 6.83
N SER A 8 15.69 -14.75 7.88
CA SER A 8 15.72 -14.27 9.26
C SER A 8 17.00 -13.47 9.51
N SER A 9 16.87 -12.30 10.13
CA SER A 9 18.01 -11.47 10.58
C SER A 9 18.60 -11.94 11.92
N ALA A 10 17.94 -12.90 12.60
CA ALA A 10 18.38 -13.40 13.88
C ALA A 10 19.65 -14.25 13.71
N TRP A 11 20.69 -13.89 14.45
CA TRP A 11 21.89 -14.71 14.61
C TRP A 11 21.50 -16.08 15.18
N VAL A 12 21.95 -17.15 14.54
CA VAL A 12 21.62 -18.51 14.96
C VAL A 12 22.22 -18.76 16.34
N ASN A 13 21.34 -18.81 17.35
CA ASN A 13 21.70 -19.07 18.73
C ASN A 13 21.09 -20.41 19.14
N LEU A 14 21.90 -21.48 19.04
CA LEU A 14 21.49 -22.80 19.48
C LEU A 14 21.60 -22.91 21.00
N LYS A 15 20.44 -22.92 21.67
CA LYS A 15 20.35 -23.29 23.09
C LYS A 15 20.12 -24.80 23.16
N PRO A 16 20.86 -25.53 24.02
CA PRO A 16 20.62 -26.97 24.19
C PRO A 16 19.18 -27.18 24.68
N THR A 17 18.48 -28.15 24.08
CA THR A 17 17.06 -28.40 24.41
C THR A 17 16.92 -29.22 25.70
N GLN A 18 17.95 -29.97 26.10
CA GLN A 18 18.03 -30.72 27.37
C GLN A 18 19.46 -30.67 27.95
N GLN A 19 19.58 -30.47 29.26
CA GLN A 19 20.84 -30.58 30.03
C GLN A 19 20.71 -31.78 30.98
N GLU A 20 20.88 -32.99 30.47
CA GLU A 20 21.13 -34.19 31.27
C GLU A 20 22.51 -34.70 30.84
N GLY A 21 23.52 -34.56 31.71
CA GLY A 21 24.88 -35.13 31.65
C GLY A 21 25.58 -35.35 30.29
N THR A 22 26.69 -34.65 30.04
CA THR A 22 27.72 -34.81 28.98
C THR A 22 27.27 -34.87 27.51
N ASP A 23 26.09 -35.39 27.17
CA ASP A 23 25.56 -35.48 25.81
C ASP A 23 24.53 -34.37 25.57
N LEU A 24 24.98 -33.33 24.87
CA LEU A 24 24.16 -32.18 24.48
C LEU A 24 23.32 -32.56 23.26
N GLN A 25 22.02 -32.80 23.44
CA GLN A 25 21.12 -33.04 22.31
C GLN A 25 20.70 -31.71 21.66
N TYR A 26 21.12 -31.50 20.42
CA TYR A 26 20.73 -30.36 19.59
C TYR A 26 19.64 -30.78 18.61
N THR A 27 18.56 -29.99 18.51
CA THR A 27 17.54 -30.18 17.48
C THR A 27 17.92 -29.38 16.23
N LEU A 28 18.43 -30.05 15.20
CA LEU A 28 18.77 -29.42 13.92
C LEU A 28 17.55 -29.45 13.02
N THR A 29 16.86 -28.32 12.90
CA THR A 29 15.88 -28.13 11.83
C THR A 29 16.61 -27.74 10.53
N PRO A 30 16.04 -28.04 9.35
CA PRO A 30 16.65 -27.63 8.07
C PRO A 30 16.81 -26.10 7.95
N GLU A 31 15.95 -25.32 8.62
CA GLU A 31 16.08 -23.87 8.71
C GLU A 31 17.33 -23.45 9.53
N ILE A 32 17.63 -24.17 10.61
CA ILE A 32 18.83 -23.95 11.43
C ILE A 32 20.10 -24.30 10.64
N ILE A 33 20.09 -25.43 9.92
CA ILE A 33 21.21 -25.85 9.06
C ILE A 33 21.49 -24.81 7.99
N HIS A 34 20.44 -24.34 7.30
CA HIS A 34 20.58 -23.27 6.32
C HIS A 34 21.11 -21.97 6.95
N GLY A 35 20.66 -21.63 8.16
CA GLY A 35 21.18 -20.52 8.94
C GLY A 35 22.66 -20.66 9.29
N ILE A 36 23.11 -21.86 9.65
CA ILE A 36 24.53 -22.16 9.92
C ILE A 36 25.37 -21.98 8.64
N PHE A 37 24.90 -22.47 7.50
CA PHE A 37 25.63 -22.30 6.23
C PHE A 37 25.74 -20.85 5.78
N LEU A 38 24.72 -20.03 6.06
CA LEU A 38 24.79 -18.59 5.81
C LEU A 38 25.78 -17.89 6.75
N GLN A 39 25.87 -18.34 8.00
CA GLN A 39 26.76 -17.75 8.99
C GLN A 39 28.22 -18.20 8.82
N TYR A 40 28.44 -19.46 8.41
CA TYR A 40 29.75 -20.07 8.25
C TYR A 40 29.89 -20.73 6.88
N PRO A 41 30.35 -19.98 5.86
CA PRO A 41 30.60 -20.50 4.52
C PRO A 41 31.63 -21.64 4.51
N ALA A 42 32.64 -21.61 5.37
CA ALA A 42 33.58 -22.72 5.60
C ALA A 42 32.87 -24.05 5.90
N VAL A 43 31.82 -24.03 6.72
CA VAL A 43 31.08 -25.24 7.11
C VAL A 43 30.30 -25.79 5.93
N LYS A 44 29.77 -24.90 5.08
CA LYS A 44 29.13 -25.31 3.83
C LYS A 44 30.12 -25.98 2.88
N ARG A 45 31.30 -25.40 2.67
CA ARG A 45 32.35 -26.01 1.82
C ARG A 45 32.81 -27.36 2.37
N ALA A 46 33.05 -27.43 3.68
CA ALA A 46 33.41 -28.68 4.34
C ALA A 46 32.29 -29.73 4.20
N TYR A 47 31.02 -29.35 4.30
CA TYR A 47 29.89 -30.25 4.09
C TYR A 47 29.84 -30.78 2.66
N ASP A 48 29.95 -29.88 1.66
CA ASP A 48 29.93 -30.23 0.24
C ASP A 48 31.09 -31.15 -0.16
N ASP A 49 32.27 -31.01 0.47
CA ASP A 49 33.48 -31.79 0.18
C ASP A 49 33.59 -33.10 0.98
N THR A 50 32.94 -33.22 2.14
CA THR A 50 33.10 -34.39 3.04
C THR A 50 31.87 -35.29 3.13
N VAL A 51 30.67 -34.78 2.82
CA VAL A 51 29.41 -35.52 2.85
C VAL A 51 28.91 -35.69 1.41
N PRO A 52 28.67 -36.92 0.90
CA PRO A 52 28.57 -38.20 1.62
C PRO A 52 29.85 -39.07 1.64
N ASP A 53 30.92 -38.68 0.95
CA ASP A 53 31.99 -39.61 0.57
C ASP A 53 32.97 -39.98 1.71
N GLN A 54 33.10 -39.16 2.75
CA GLN A 54 34.07 -39.37 3.85
C GLN A 54 33.41 -39.57 5.24
N LEU A 55 32.25 -38.97 5.51
CA LEU A 55 31.56 -39.05 6.81
C LEU A 55 30.03 -39.01 6.66
N SER A 56 29.31 -39.57 7.64
CA SER A 56 27.86 -39.44 7.75
C SER A 56 27.46 -38.03 8.20
N GLU A 57 26.26 -37.55 7.83
CA GLU A 57 25.74 -36.24 8.27
C GLU A 57 25.68 -36.13 9.80
N GLU A 58 25.34 -37.23 10.48
CA GLU A 58 25.27 -37.27 11.95
C GLU A 58 26.66 -37.11 12.60
N ASP A 59 27.70 -37.75 12.04
CA ASP A 59 29.08 -37.62 12.53
C ASP A 59 29.67 -36.25 12.22
N PHE A 60 29.33 -35.67 11.06
CA PHE A 60 29.74 -34.32 10.69
C PHE A 60 29.22 -33.29 11.69
N TRP A 61 27.92 -33.33 12.01
CA TRP A 61 27.33 -32.40 12.98
C TRP A 61 27.84 -32.64 14.41
N ARG A 62 28.06 -33.89 14.83
CA ARG A 62 28.67 -34.21 16.14
C ARG A 62 30.07 -33.60 16.29
N ARG A 63 30.92 -33.72 15.26
CA ARG A 63 32.26 -33.08 15.24
C ARG A 63 32.15 -31.56 15.19
N TYR A 64 31.21 -31.02 14.44
CA TYR A 64 30.96 -29.57 14.38
C TYR A 64 30.59 -28.96 15.75
N PHE A 65 29.74 -29.62 16.55
CA PHE A 65 29.39 -29.14 17.90
C PHE A 65 30.53 -29.28 18.91
N ALA A 66 31.43 -30.25 18.72
CA ALA A 66 32.64 -30.41 19.53
C ALA A 66 33.75 -29.43 19.13
N SER A 67 33.74 -28.94 17.89
CA SER A 67 34.78 -28.08 17.33
C SER A 67 34.85 -26.68 17.96
N LYS A 68 36.07 -26.13 17.95
CA LYS A 68 36.46 -24.77 18.37
C LYS A 68 35.58 -23.66 17.79
N LEU A 69 34.99 -23.86 16.62
CA LEU A 69 34.14 -22.90 15.94
C LEU A 69 32.88 -22.55 16.75
N PHE A 70 32.22 -23.53 17.37
CA PHE A 70 31.04 -23.30 18.21
C PHE A 70 31.40 -22.62 19.54
N HIS A 71 32.52 -23.01 20.15
CA HIS A 71 32.94 -22.50 21.45
C HIS A 71 33.57 -21.09 21.39
N ARG A 72 34.24 -20.74 20.28
CA ARG A 72 34.84 -19.42 20.05
C ARG A 72 33.81 -18.29 20.07
N VAL A 73 32.60 -18.54 19.55
CA VAL A 73 31.50 -17.56 19.53
C VAL A 73 30.84 -17.39 20.90
N ARG A 74 30.84 -18.44 21.73
CA ARG A 74 30.11 -18.46 23.01
C ARG A 74 30.96 -18.06 24.23
N ARG A 75 32.22 -17.66 24.04
CA ARG A 75 33.20 -17.40 25.13
C ARG A 75 33.31 -18.56 26.13
N SER A 76 33.12 -19.79 25.67
CA SER A 76 33.24 -20.97 26.53
C SER A 76 34.70 -21.42 26.50
N ARG A 77 35.41 -21.24 27.62
CA ARG A 77 36.73 -21.86 27.83
C ARG A 77 36.52 -23.33 28.19
N SER A 78 36.26 -24.18 27.19
CA SER A 78 36.38 -25.63 27.37
C SER A 78 37.85 -26.03 27.21
N THR A 79 38.33 -26.90 28.10
CA THR A 79 39.70 -27.45 28.14
C THR A 79 39.92 -28.59 27.12
N ALA A 80 39.02 -28.73 26.15
CA ALA A 80 39.10 -29.74 25.10
C ALA A 80 39.44 -29.04 23.78
N ASP A 81 40.72 -28.70 23.62
CA ASP A 81 41.29 -28.26 22.35
C ASP A 81 41.46 -29.52 21.47
N HIS A 82 40.35 -30.12 21.03
CA HIS A 82 40.41 -31.04 19.90
C HIS A 82 40.46 -30.19 18.63
N GLN A 83 41.68 -29.99 18.15
CA GLN A 83 41.98 -29.41 16.86
C GLN A 83 41.56 -30.42 15.81
N ASP A 84 40.47 -30.13 15.11
CA ASP A 84 40.03 -30.93 13.98
C ASP A 84 40.67 -30.31 12.74
N ASP A 85 41.72 -30.94 12.21
CA ASP A 85 42.49 -30.48 11.05
C ASP A 85 41.63 -30.11 9.83
N ILE A 86 40.45 -30.75 9.70
CA ILE A 86 39.49 -30.49 8.63
C ILE A 86 38.85 -29.10 8.81
N PHE A 87 38.33 -28.80 9.99
CA PHE A 87 37.60 -27.54 10.23
C PHE A 87 38.53 -26.37 10.47
N ASP A 88 39.70 -26.60 11.10
CA ASP A 88 40.66 -25.53 11.39
C ASP A 88 41.28 -24.95 10.11
N LYS A 89 41.54 -25.78 9.09
CA LYS A 89 42.02 -25.32 7.79
C LYS A 89 41.03 -24.37 7.11
N TYR A 90 39.75 -24.74 7.05
CA TYR A 90 38.72 -23.90 6.44
C TYR A 90 38.42 -22.65 7.27
N LEU A 91 38.61 -22.71 8.59
CA LEU A 91 38.47 -21.55 9.49
C LEU A 91 39.56 -20.50 9.22
N GLU A 92 40.82 -20.93 9.11
CA GLU A 92 41.94 -20.03 8.83
C GLU A 92 41.81 -19.39 7.45
N GLU A 93 41.44 -20.17 6.43
CA GLU A 93 41.19 -19.67 5.08
C GLU A 93 40.06 -18.63 5.04
N ASP A 94 38.95 -18.88 5.75
CA ASP A 94 37.87 -17.91 5.85
C ASP A 94 38.32 -16.66 6.62
N GLU A 95 39.08 -16.76 7.73
CA GLU A 95 39.56 -15.58 8.44
C GLU A 95 40.48 -14.70 7.60
N ILE A 96 41.33 -15.31 6.79
CA ILE A 96 42.18 -14.60 5.83
C ILE A 96 41.31 -13.92 4.76
N ALA A 97 40.32 -14.62 4.23
CA ALA A 97 39.39 -14.07 3.23
C ALA A 97 38.58 -12.87 3.79
N ILE A 98 38.11 -12.98 5.03
CA ILE A 98 37.35 -11.94 5.74
C ILE A 98 38.24 -10.73 6.09
N ALA A 99 39.49 -10.97 6.48
CA ALA A 99 40.47 -9.90 6.70
C ALA A 99 40.79 -9.15 5.40
N ASN A 100 40.78 -9.84 4.26
CA ASN A 100 41.03 -9.26 2.95
C ASN A 100 39.79 -8.53 2.38
N SER A 101 38.57 -9.00 2.66
CA SER A 101 37.34 -8.31 2.25
C SER A 101 37.15 -6.97 2.98
N SER A 102 37.56 -6.88 4.25
CA SER A 102 37.48 -5.64 5.04
C SER A 102 38.35 -4.51 4.46
N LYS A 103 39.42 -4.83 3.72
CA LYS A 103 40.25 -3.84 3.01
C LYS A 103 39.59 -3.30 1.74
N ARG A 104 38.47 -3.88 1.31
CA ARG A 104 37.72 -3.52 0.10
C ARG A 104 36.53 -2.60 0.38
N ILE A 105 36.32 -2.13 1.61
CA ILE A 105 35.47 -0.95 1.81
C ILE A 105 36.23 0.19 1.13
N ARG A 106 35.95 0.40 -0.16
CA ARG A 106 36.53 1.49 -0.92
C ARG A 106 35.96 2.73 -0.26
N THR A 107 36.85 3.51 0.36
CA THR A 107 36.54 4.86 0.84
C THR A 107 35.91 5.71 -0.27
N ASP A 108 36.11 5.34 -1.54
CA ASP A 108 35.48 5.91 -2.73
C ASP A 108 33.94 5.77 -2.77
N ASP A 109 33.35 4.74 -2.12
CA ASP A 109 31.89 4.49 -2.14
C ASP A 109 31.14 5.18 -0.98
N LEU A 110 31.86 5.78 -0.05
CA LEU A 110 31.28 6.57 1.04
C LEU A 110 30.96 7.97 0.52
N PRO A 111 29.71 8.45 0.65
CA PRO A 111 29.39 9.84 0.36
C PRO A 111 30.33 10.75 1.14
N THR A 112 30.91 11.75 0.46
CA THR A 112 31.91 12.66 1.05
C THR A 112 31.37 13.37 2.30
N VAL A 113 30.06 13.61 2.37
CA VAL A 113 29.37 14.18 3.55
C VAL A 113 29.44 13.31 4.81
N LEU A 114 29.64 12.00 4.67
CA LEU A 114 29.74 11.06 5.78
C LEU A 114 31.21 10.72 6.13
N ASN A 115 32.17 11.28 5.39
CA ASN A 115 33.59 11.03 5.64
C ASN A 115 34.07 11.91 6.81
N LEU A 116 33.93 11.38 8.03
CA LEU A 116 34.37 12.04 9.26
C LEU A 116 35.90 12.11 9.39
N ASP A 117 36.64 11.31 8.61
CA ASP A 117 38.11 11.31 8.62
C ASP A 117 38.68 12.50 7.84
N ALA A 118 37.89 13.12 6.96
CA ALA A 118 38.32 14.34 6.26
C ALA A 118 38.64 15.49 7.24
N THR A 119 37.97 15.54 8.39
CA THR A 119 38.19 16.57 9.43
C THR A 119 39.41 16.28 10.30
N SER A 120 39.98 15.06 10.25
CA SER A 120 41.12 14.66 11.09
C SER A 120 42.44 15.32 10.63
N GLU A 121 42.57 15.66 9.34
CA GLU A 121 43.72 16.41 8.81
C GLU A 121 43.74 17.88 9.26
N ASP A 122 42.56 18.50 9.43
CA ASP A 122 42.43 19.91 9.80
C ASP A 122 42.80 20.21 11.26
N HIS A 123 42.81 19.18 12.11
CA HIS A 123 43.13 19.29 13.53
C HIS A 123 44.32 18.39 13.87
N PRO A 124 45.58 18.87 13.76
CA PRO A 124 46.71 18.15 14.32
C PRO A 124 46.59 18.19 15.85
N GLU A 125 45.93 17.17 16.42
CA GLU A 125 45.76 17.04 17.86
C GLU A 125 47.12 17.10 18.55
N THR A 126 47.39 18.20 19.23
CA THR A 126 48.55 18.34 20.11
C THR A 126 48.19 17.60 21.41
N GLY A 127 48.36 16.28 21.41
CA GLY A 127 47.92 15.39 22.50
C GLY A 127 48.75 14.11 22.68
N ASN A 128 48.38 13.31 23.68
CA ASN A 128 49.03 12.03 23.99
C ASN A 128 48.67 10.94 22.97
N LYS A 129 49.59 10.00 22.72
CA LYS A 129 49.32 8.84 21.84
C LYS A 129 48.10 8.04 22.34
N PRO A 130 47.23 7.57 21.44
CA PRO A 130 46.04 6.83 21.82
C PRO A 130 46.38 5.50 22.51
N ASN A 131 45.67 5.17 23.59
CA ASN A 131 45.81 3.90 24.33
C ASN A 131 45.44 2.69 23.47
N PHE A 132 45.85 1.48 23.89
CA PHE A 132 45.51 0.20 23.24
C PHE A 132 44.00 0.02 22.96
N THR A 133 43.13 0.60 23.79
CA THR A 133 41.67 0.58 23.62
C THR A 133 41.14 1.60 22.60
N MET A 134 41.93 2.60 22.25
CA MET A 134 41.62 3.69 21.31
C MET A 134 42.24 3.44 19.92
N ILE A 135 43.01 2.35 19.77
CA ILE A 135 43.57 1.92 18.48
C ILE A 135 42.64 0.85 17.87
N PRO A 136 42.07 1.08 16.67
CA PRO A 136 41.26 0.07 16.00
C PRO A 136 42.10 -1.16 15.68
N GLY A 137 41.58 -2.35 16.05
CA GLY A 137 42.23 -3.63 15.73
C GLY A 137 43.31 -4.10 16.70
N SER A 138 43.51 -3.41 17.82
CA SER A 138 44.51 -3.78 18.83
C SER A 138 44.29 -5.18 19.45
N SER A 139 43.04 -5.63 19.55
CA SER A 139 42.68 -6.97 20.01
C SER A 139 42.12 -7.83 18.87
N ALA A 140 42.77 -8.97 18.58
CA ALA A 140 42.39 -9.85 17.48
C ALA A 140 41.05 -10.57 17.70
N GLN A 141 40.72 -10.90 18.95
CA GLN A 141 39.50 -11.66 19.28
C GLN A 141 38.21 -10.87 18.98
N PRO A 142 38.00 -9.64 19.50
CA PRO A 142 36.83 -8.82 19.14
C PRO A 142 36.79 -8.47 17.65
N LEU A 143 37.95 -8.24 17.04
CA LEU A 143 38.06 -7.88 15.62
C LEU A 143 37.55 -9.00 14.70
N SER A 144 37.90 -10.27 15.00
CA SER A 144 37.38 -11.42 14.25
C SER A 144 35.86 -11.54 14.34
N LEU A 145 35.27 -11.22 15.49
CA LEU A 145 33.82 -11.22 15.68
C LEU A 145 33.15 -10.07 14.92
N ILE A 146 33.70 -8.87 15.01
CA ILE A 146 33.17 -7.67 14.32
C ILE A 146 33.20 -7.86 12.81
N ARG A 147 34.32 -8.35 12.24
CA ARG A 147 34.42 -8.58 10.79
C ARG A 147 33.40 -9.59 10.30
N ARG A 148 33.20 -10.68 11.05
CA ARG A 148 32.16 -11.68 10.75
C ARG A 148 30.76 -11.07 10.84
N PHE A 149 30.53 -10.22 11.85
CA PHE A 149 29.24 -9.53 11.99
C PHE A 149 28.93 -8.65 10.79
N ASN A 150 29.90 -7.82 10.39
CA ASN A 150 29.75 -6.92 9.26
C ASN A 150 29.51 -7.68 7.95
N LEU A 151 30.21 -8.80 7.72
CA LEU A 151 29.98 -9.64 6.54
C LEU A 151 28.59 -10.27 6.51
N PHE A 152 28.12 -10.76 7.66
CA PHE A 152 26.79 -11.35 7.75
C PHE A 152 25.70 -10.30 7.49
N SER A 153 25.83 -9.11 8.10
CA SER A 153 24.95 -7.97 7.83
C SER A 153 25.00 -7.55 6.36
N GLU A 154 26.18 -7.50 5.75
CA GLU A 154 26.37 -7.19 4.33
C GLU A 154 25.67 -8.21 3.44
N GLN A 155 25.79 -9.51 3.73
CA GLN A 155 25.16 -10.56 2.93
C GLN A 155 23.64 -10.53 3.02
N ILE A 156 23.07 -10.25 4.20
CA ILE A 156 21.63 -10.04 4.37
C ILE A 156 21.17 -8.84 3.56
N LEU A 157 21.88 -7.71 3.68
CA LEU A 157 21.54 -6.49 2.97
C LEU A 157 21.63 -6.67 1.47
N LYS A 158 22.69 -7.32 0.95
CA LYS A 158 22.83 -7.65 -0.48
C LYS A 158 21.69 -8.51 -1.01
N ASN A 159 21.12 -9.38 -0.18
CA ASN A 159 19.96 -10.17 -0.59
C ASN A 159 18.67 -9.33 -0.66
N THR A 160 18.61 -8.20 0.04
CA THR A 160 17.51 -7.23 -0.02
C THR A 160 17.73 -6.12 -1.04
N ASP A 161 18.98 -5.81 -1.35
CA ASP A 161 19.37 -4.69 -2.19
C ASP A 161 19.34 -5.11 -3.66
N SER A 162 18.14 -5.13 -4.22
CA SER A 162 17.92 -5.20 -5.68
C SER A 162 17.96 -3.81 -6.34
N ARG A 163 18.41 -2.78 -5.62
CA ARG A 163 18.51 -1.42 -6.16
C ARG A 163 19.76 -1.35 -7.03
N ASP A 164 19.56 -1.13 -8.32
CA ASP A 164 20.67 -0.89 -9.25
C ASP A 164 21.46 0.36 -8.81
N HIS A 165 22.78 0.38 -9.05
CA HIS A 165 23.64 1.55 -8.82
C HIS A 165 23.08 2.86 -9.40
N VAL A 166 22.23 2.76 -10.43
CA VAL A 166 21.52 3.88 -11.08
C VAL A 166 20.53 4.57 -10.12
N GLN A 167 19.78 3.81 -9.32
CA GLN A 167 18.82 4.37 -8.34
C GLN A 167 19.55 5.10 -7.22
N ARG A 168 20.69 4.56 -6.76
CA ARG A 168 21.50 5.20 -5.72
C ARG A 168 22.07 6.54 -6.16
N LYS A 169 22.44 6.69 -7.44
CA LYS A 169 22.89 7.97 -8.00
C LYS A 169 21.75 9.00 -8.04
N GLN A 170 20.54 8.57 -8.43
CA GLN A 170 19.36 9.42 -8.43
C GLN A 170 18.97 9.85 -7.01
N ASP A 171 19.06 8.95 -6.04
CA ASP A 171 18.79 9.27 -4.63
C ASP A 171 19.78 10.33 -4.09
N ILE A 172 21.07 10.22 -4.42
CA ILE A 172 22.08 11.22 -4.07
C ILE A 172 21.81 12.55 -4.78
N GLU A 173 21.48 12.54 -6.07
CA GLU A 173 21.11 13.75 -6.82
C GLU A 173 19.88 14.42 -6.21
N ASN A 174 18.89 13.66 -5.77
CA ASN A 174 17.71 14.16 -5.07
C ASN A 174 18.02 14.75 -3.69
N GLU A 175 18.98 14.18 -2.96
CA GLU A 175 19.39 14.67 -1.64
C GLU A 175 20.25 15.95 -1.74
N ILE A 176 20.94 16.15 -2.86
CA ILE A 176 21.67 17.38 -3.18
C ILE A 176 20.72 18.53 -3.58
N LEU A 177 19.55 18.22 -4.13
CA LEU A 177 18.57 19.22 -4.55
C LEU A 177 17.96 19.94 -3.34
N LEU A 178 18.31 21.21 -3.18
CA LEU A 178 17.77 22.08 -2.14
C LEU A 178 16.46 22.73 -2.65
N PRO A 179 15.31 22.48 -2.00
CA PRO A 179 13.99 22.88 -2.51
C PRO A 179 13.75 24.39 -2.56
N ASP A 180 14.54 25.17 -1.82
CA ASP A 180 14.52 26.64 -1.77
C ASP A 180 15.39 27.31 -2.85
N LEU A 181 16.34 26.56 -3.42
CA LEU A 181 17.20 27.01 -4.53
C LEU A 181 16.70 26.56 -5.90
N GLN A 182 15.65 25.74 -5.94
CA GLN A 182 14.99 25.37 -7.19
C GLN A 182 14.19 26.55 -7.73
N GLU A 183 14.29 26.79 -9.04
CA GLU A 183 13.42 27.73 -9.73
C GLU A 183 11.97 27.31 -9.45
N SER A 184 11.12 28.24 -9.01
CA SER A 184 9.69 27.97 -8.90
C SER A 184 9.20 27.71 -10.33
N HIS A 185 9.16 26.44 -10.72
CA HIS A 185 8.46 26.04 -11.93
C HIS A 185 7.01 26.46 -11.70
N ASP A 186 6.63 27.58 -12.30
CA ASP A 186 5.24 27.90 -12.54
C ASP A 186 4.70 26.66 -13.25
N SER A 187 4.00 25.82 -12.50
CA SER A 187 3.32 24.66 -13.05
C SER A 187 2.61 25.17 -14.29
N ASN A 188 2.79 24.51 -15.44
CA ASN A 188 2.12 24.87 -16.69
C ASN A 188 0.60 24.76 -16.49
N VAL A 189 0.01 25.75 -15.80
CA VAL A 189 -1.40 25.91 -15.60
C VAL A 189 -1.88 26.45 -16.92
N LEU A 190 -2.49 25.57 -17.71
CA LEU A 190 -3.16 25.98 -18.93
C LEU A 190 -4.31 26.92 -18.51
N TYR A 191 -4.13 28.23 -18.70
CA TYR A 191 -5.20 29.19 -18.47
C TYR A 191 -6.29 28.92 -19.50
N LEU A 192 -7.45 28.44 -19.03
CA LEU A 192 -8.63 28.24 -19.87
C LEU A 192 -9.31 29.59 -20.06
N ASP A 193 -9.04 30.24 -21.20
CA ASP A 193 -9.77 31.43 -21.60
C ASP A 193 -11.07 31.01 -22.30
N ILE A 194 -12.21 31.30 -21.67
CA ILE A 194 -13.53 30.94 -22.20
C ILE A 194 -13.97 32.07 -23.13
N GLU A 195 -13.82 31.87 -24.45
CA GLU A 195 -14.17 32.88 -25.46
C GLU A 195 -15.64 33.31 -25.41
N ASN A 196 -16.55 32.43 -25.00
CA ASN A 196 -17.98 32.71 -25.00
C ASN A 196 -18.67 32.22 -23.73
N GLN A 197 -18.60 33.04 -22.67
CA GLN A 197 -19.26 32.78 -21.39
C GLN A 197 -20.79 32.75 -21.53
N SER A 198 -21.36 33.51 -22.47
CA SER A 198 -22.80 33.57 -22.71
C SER A 198 -23.38 32.18 -23.03
N ARG A 199 -22.69 31.42 -23.89
CA ARG A 199 -23.11 30.05 -24.26
C ARG A 199 -23.03 29.05 -23.10
N TYR A 200 -22.14 29.29 -22.13
CA TYR A 200 -22.07 28.48 -20.92
C TYR A 200 -23.30 28.69 -20.03
N PHE A 201 -23.81 29.91 -19.94
CA PHE A 201 -25.00 30.24 -19.15
C PHE A 201 -26.32 29.97 -19.88
N GLU A 202 -26.35 30.00 -21.21
CA GLU A 202 -27.53 29.66 -22.04
C GLU A 202 -27.99 28.20 -21.89
N ASN A 203 -27.09 27.26 -21.56
CA ASN A 203 -27.43 25.84 -21.46
C ASN A 203 -27.86 25.39 -20.05
N ILE A 204 -27.69 26.24 -19.03
CA ILE A 204 -28.05 25.89 -17.64
C ILE A 204 -29.47 26.36 -17.31
N GLY A 205 -29.98 27.39 -17.98
CA GLY A 205 -31.40 27.71 -17.97
C GLY A 205 -32.16 26.79 -18.91
N GLU A 206 -33.28 26.23 -18.46
CA GLU A 206 -34.31 25.74 -19.39
C GLU A 206 -34.53 26.84 -20.44
N HIS A 207 -34.68 26.44 -21.71
CA HIS A 207 -34.84 27.31 -22.87
C HIS A 207 -36.12 28.16 -22.75
N ASP A 208 -36.14 29.13 -21.85
CA ASP A 208 -37.03 30.27 -21.93
C ASP A 208 -36.57 31.04 -23.15
N GLN A 209 -37.47 31.18 -24.11
CA GLN A 209 -37.29 32.04 -25.28
C GLN A 209 -37.14 33.49 -24.80
N ALA A 210 -35.93 33.85 -24.39
CA ALA A 210 -35.56 35.23 -24.19
C ALA A 210 -35.56 35.88 -25.58
N ASN A 211 -36.64 36.61 -25.89
CA ASN A 211 -36.68 37.54 -27.01
C ASN A 211 -35.39 38.36 -26.99
N SER A 212 -34.57 38.24 -28.03
CA SER A 212 -33.29 38.94 -28.15
C SER A 212 -33.44 40.44 -28.48
N ASP A 213 -34.66 40.97 -28.39
CA ASP A 213 -35.01 42.36 -28.69
C ASP A 213 -35.79 42.97 -27.52
N VAL A 214 -35.18 42.92 -26.33
CA VAL A 214 -35.72 43.61 -25.16
C VAL A 214 -35.12 45.00 -25.09
N ASP A 215 -35.93 46.02 -25.38
CA ASP A 215 -35.54 47.42 -25.26
C ASP A 215 -35.32 47.78 -23.78
N TYR A 216 -34.07 47.66 -23.33
CA TYR A 216 -33.63 47.98 -21.98
C TYR A 216 -34.03 49.39 -21.54
N SER A 217 -34.17 50.33 -22.48
CA SER A 217 -34.56 51.71 -22.16
C SER A 217 -36.00 51.80 -21.67
N SER A 218 -36.90 51.03 -22.28
CA SER A 218 -38.32 50.95 -21.91
C SER A 218 -38.54 50.24 -20.56
N ILE A 219 -37.73 49.22 -20.25
CA ILE A 219 -37.76 48.52 -18.97
C ILE A 219 -37.21 49.42 -17.87
N LEU A 220 -36.09 50.11 -18.12
CA LEU A 220 -35.51 51.05 -17.16
C LEU A 220 -36.44 52.22 -16.87
N SER A 221 -37.13 52.77 -17.88
CA SER A 221 -38.13 53.83 -17.65
C SER A 221 -39.32 53.31 -16.85
N ARG A 222 -39.81 52.10 -17.14
CA ARG A 222 -40.90 51.48 -16.38
C ARG A 222 -40.50 51.19 -14.94
N PHE A 223 -39.29 50.70 -14.71
CA PHE A 223 -38.74 50.46 -13.38
C PHE A 223 -38.60 51.79 -12.61
N LYS A 224 -38.06 52.83 -13.24
CA LYS A 224 -37.92 54.16 -12.63
C LYS A 224 -39.27 54.73 -12.22
N SER A 225 -40.28 54.68 -13.09
CA SER A 225 -41.63 55.12 -12.77
C SER A 225 -42.27 54.27 -11.66
N SER A 226 -42.06 52.95 -11.68
CA SER A 226 -42.54 52.05 -10.62
C SER A 226 -41.87 52.33 -9.27
N TYR A 227 -40.60 52.72 -9.27
CA TYR A 227 -39.84 53.03 -8.06
C TYR A 227 -40.22 54.40 -7.49
N GLU A 228 -40.40 55.40 -8.35
CA GLU A 228 -40.89 56.73 -7.94
C GLU A 228 -42.33 56.69 -7.40
N MET A 229 -43.13 55.71 -7.83
CA MET A 229 -44.49 55.49 -7.33
C MET A 229 -44.58 54.52 -6.13
N ALA A 230 -43.49 53.89 -5.72
CA ALA A 230 -43.51 52.91 -4.64
C ALA A 230 -43.26 53.58 -3.27
N GLU A 231 -44.30 53.61 -2.43
CA GLU A 231 -44.16 53.92 -1.01
C GLU A 231 -43.68 52.66 -0.26
N LEU A 232 -42.39 52.60 0.08
CA LEU A 232 -41.76 51.46 0.76
C LEU A 232 -42.21 51.27 2.22
N GLU A 233 -42.91 52.25 2.81
CA GLU A 233 -43.39 52.19 4.19
C GLU A 233 -44.63 51.30 4.37
N SER A 234 -45.31 50.91 3.28
CA SER A 234 -46.59 50.17 3.31
C SER A 234 -46.57 48.85 2.55
N VAL A 235 -45.39 48.22 2.39
CA VAL A 235 -45.32 46.84 1.85
C VAL A 235 -45.89 45.85 2.85
N GLU A 236 -47.21 45.83 2.95
CA GLU A 236 -47.99 44.80 3.62
C GLU A 236 -48.00 43.58 2.70
N ILE A 237 -47.07 42.66 2.95
CA ILE A 237 -47.19 41.32 2.39
C ILE A 237 -48.53 40.76 2.90
N ASP A 238 -49.42 40.39 1.99
CA ASP A 238 -50.71 39.81 2.34
C ASP A 238 -50.48 38.64 3.33
N PRO A 239 -51.03 38.71 4.56
CA PRO A 239 -50.85 37.69 5.58
C PRO A 239 -51.19 36.27 5.09
N SER A 240 -52.10 36.14 4.11
CA SER A 240 -52.45 34.87 3.50
C SER A 240 -51.28 34.24 2.71
N VAL A 241 -50.54 35.04 1.95
CA VAL A 241 -49.36 34.59 1.18
C VAL A 241 -48.22 34.23 2.13
N GLY A 242 -48.00 35.04 3.16
CA GLY A 242 -47.01 34.73 4.20
C GLY A 242 -47.31 33.42 4.95
N LEU A 243 -48.59 33.16 5.22
CA LEU A 243 -49.03 31.91 5.85
C LEU A 243 -48.83 30.70 4.93
N GLU A 244 -49.16 30.83 3.65
CA GLU A 244 -48.99 29.75 2.66
C GLU A 244 -47.51 29.36 2.51
N ILE A 245 -46.62 30.35 2.37
CA ILE A 245 -45.17 30.13 2.30
C ILE A 245 -44.66 29.49 3.59
N SER A 246 -45.11 29.96 4.75
CA SER A 246 -44.73 29.37 6.04
C SER A 246 -45.23 27.93 6.19
N GLN A 247 -46.43 27.61 5.69
CA GLN A 247 -46.95 26.25 5.68
C GLN A 247 -46.16 25.34 4.75
N GLU A 248 -45.76 25.82 3.57
CA GLU A 248 -44.93 25.08 2.62
C GLU A 248 -43.53 24.82 3.19
N LEU A 249 -42.88 25.84 3.75
CA LEU A 249 -41.59 25.71 4.44
C LEU A 249 -41.67 24.72 5.61
N ASN A 250 -42.76 24.76 6.39
CA ASN A 250 -42.97 23.81 7.48
C ASN A 250 -43.15 22.37 6.96
N ARG A 251 -43.86 22.16 5.85
CA ARG A 251 -43.98 20.83 5.23
C ARG A 251 -42.62 20.32 4.79
N ASP A 252 -41.81 21.15 4.15
CA ASP A 252 -40.47 20.79 3.69
C ASP A 252 -39.51 20.48 4.85
N ILE A 253 -39.55 21.25 5.93
CA ILE A 253 -38.76 20.99 7.14
C ILE A 253 -39.16 19.65 7.76
N VAL A 254 -40.47 19.35 7.82
CA VAL A 254 -40.97 18.06 8.32
C VAL A 254 -40.51 16.91 7.42
N HIS A 255 -40.60 17.05 6.09
CA HIS A 255 -40.11 16.05 5.14
C HIS A 255 -38.61 15.80 5.27
N LYS A 256 -37.78 16.85 5.38
CA LYS A 256 -36.33 16.72 5.58
C LYS A 256 -35.99 16.07 6.91
N ARG A 257 -36.69 16.42 7.99
CA ARG A 257 -36.47 15.82 9.32
C ARG A 257 -36.81 14.33 9.33
N GLN A 258 -37.88 13.92 8.63
CA GLN A 258 -38.23 12.51 8.46
C GLN A 258 -37.19 11.77 7.62
N ALA A 259 -36.68 12.37 6.54
CA ALA A 259 -35.61 11.78 5.73
C ALA A 259 -34.30 11.61 6.53
N HIS A 260 -33.92 12.57 7.37
CA HIS A 260 -32.75 12.47 8.25
C HIS A 260 -32.97 11.57 9.48
N SER A 261 -34.22 11.29 9.86
CA SER A 261 -34.56 10.30 10.89
C SER A 261 -34.43 8.84 10.39
N PHE A 262 -34.16 8.60 9.10
CA PHE A 262 -33.66 7.31 8.62
C PHE A 262 -32.20 7.12 9.05
N ASP A 263 -31.96 7.11 10.36
CA ASP A 263 -30.71 6.66 10.93
C ASP A 263 -30.61 5.15 10.66
N SER A 264 -29.51 4.74 10.06
CA SER A 264 -29.09 3.38 9.72
C SER A 264 -29.34 2.32 10.80
N LYS A 265 -29.56 2.73 12.05
CA LYS A 265 -29.87 1.91 13.23
C LYS A 265 -31.30 1.35 13.26
N GLN A 266 -32.23 1.83 12.43
CA GLN A 266 -33.61 1.31 12.35
C GLN A 266 -33.84 0.23 11.28
N LEU A 267 -32.78 -0.30 10.66
CA LEU A 267 -32.90 -1.45 9.77
C LEU A 267 -33.02 -2.72 10.62
N ASN A 268 -34.23 -2.99 11.14
CA ASN A 268 -34.62 -4.31 11.66
C ASN A 268 -34.75 -5.33 10.52
N ILE A 269 -33.73 -5.43 9.66
CA ILE A 269 -33.65 -6.40 8.59
C ILE A 269 -32.63 -7.45 9.03
N PRO A 270 -32.99 -8.75 8.98
CA PRO A 270 -32.05 -9.82 9.29
C PRO A 270 -30.74 -9.69 8.50
N HIS A 271 -29.61 -9.89 9.18
CA HIS A 271 -28.28 -9.85 8.55
C HIS A 271 -28.14 -10.83 7.36
N SER A 272 -28.93 -11.91 7.32
CA SER A 272 -29.00 -12.86 6.20
C SER A 272 -29.50 -12.19 4.91
N VAL A 273 -30.65 -11.50 5.00
CA VAL A 273 -31.28 -10.80 3.86
C VAL A 273 -30.37 -9.66 3.40
N LEU A 274 -29.84 -8.86 4.32
CA LEU A 274 -28.89 -7.78 3.96
C LEU A 274 -27.64 -8.31 3.24
N ARG A 275 -27.13 -9.48 3.64
CA ARG A 275 -25.96 -10.11 2.99
C ARG A 275 -26.30 -10.58 1.58
N GLU A 276 -27.50 -11.11 1.36
CA GLU A 276 -27.94 -11.49 0.03
C GLU A 276 -28.18 -10.28 -0.88
N ILE A 277 -28.84 -9.24 -0.36
CA ILE A 277 -29.09 -7.99 -1.07
C ILE A 277 -27.76 -7.33 -1.46
N SER A 278 -26.83 -7.19 -0.52
CA SER A 278 -25.50 -6.62 -0.80
C SER A 278 -24.69 -7.47 -1.79
N SER A 279 -24.75 -8.80 -1.69
CA SER A 279 -24.15 -9.71 -2.68
C SER A 279 -24.71 -9.48 -4.08
N CYS A 280 -26.03 -9.28 -4.22
CA CYS A 280 -26.67 -8.92 -5.48
C CYS A 280 -26.21 -7.55 -5.98
N HIS A 281 -26.13 -6.53 -5.11
CA HIS A 281 -25.65 -5.19 -5.48
C HIS A 281 -24.21 -5.20 -5.99
N ILE A 282 -23.30 -5.88 -5.29
CA ILE A 282 -21.89 -5.97 -5.69
C ILE A 282 -21.78 -6.67 -7.05
N SER A 283 -22.49 -7.79 -7.21
CA SER A 283 -22.50 -8.56 -8.46
C SER A 283 -23.09 -7.75 -9.63
N ALA A 284 -24.20 -7.05 -9.41
CA ALA A 284 -24.82 -6.18 -10.41
C ALA A 284 -23.89 -5.02 -10.81
N LYS A 285 -23.22 -4.39 -9.83
CA LYS A 285 -22.28 -3.28 -10.07
C LYS A 285 -21.12 -3.72 -10.95
N GLU A 286 -20.49 -4.86 -10.66
CA GLU A 286 -19.35 -5.33 -11.43
C GLU A 286 -19.76 -5.73 -12.85
N LEU A 287 -20.92 -6.38 -13.01
CA LEU A 287 -21.46 -6.68 -14.34
C LEU A 287 -21.79 -5.42 -15.14
N LEU A 288 -22.40 -4.42 -14.51
CA LEU A 288 -22.68 -3.13 -15.16
C LEU A 288 -21.39 -2.42 -15.58
N ARG A 289 -20.37 -2.42 -14.71
CA ARG A 289 -19.06 -1.84 -15.04
C ARG A 289 -18.45 -2.49 -16.28
N HIS A 290 -18.43 -3.82 -16.34
CA HIS A 290 -17.93 -4.53 -17.51
C HIS A 290 -18.80 -4.33 -18.74
N PHE A 291 -20.12 -4.24 -18.58
CA PHE A 291 -21.06 -3.96 -19.66
C PHE A 291 -20.78 -2.59 -20.30
N TRP A 292 -20.68 -1.53 -19.50
CA TRP A 292 -20.39 -0.18 -20.01
C TRP A 292 -18.98 -0.06 -20.60
N ALA A 293 -17.98 -0.73 -20.00
CA ALA A 293 -16.64 -0.80 -20.58
C ALA A 293 -16.64 -1.49 -21.96
N SER A 294 -17.42 -2.57 -22.10
CA SER A 294 -17.54 -3.29 -23.37
C SER A 294 -18.28 -2.53 -24.47
N ILE A 295 -19.14 -1.57 -24.08
CA ILE A 295 -19.90 -0.71 -25.00
C ILE A 295 -19.08 0.48 -25.49
N SER A 296 -18.25 1.05 -24.62
CA SER A 296 -17.41 2.22 -24.90
C SER A 296 -16.26 1.91 -25.86
N GLN A 297 -15.79 0.65 -25.89
CA GLN A 297 -14.67 0.22 -26.71
C GLN A 297 -15.16 -0.34 -28.06
N GLU A 298 -14.45 -0.02 -29.15
CA GLU A 298 -14.80 -0.23 -30.56
C GLU A 298 -15.66 -1.47 -30.87
N ALA A 299 -16.72 -1.23 -31.63
CA ALA A 299 -18.01 -1.91 -31.56
C ALA A 299 -18.08 -3.41 -31.94
N ASN A 300 -17.03 -4.03 -32.51
CA ASN A 300 -17.21 -5.30 -33.23
C ASN A 300 -16.73 -6.57 -32.50
N THR A 301 -15.80 -6.49 -31.53
CA THR A 301 -15.26 -7.70 -30.87
C THR A 301 -15.98 -8.06 -29.56
N ASN A 302 -16.73 -7.12 -28.99
CA ASN A 302 -17.26 -7.24 -27.62
C ASN A 302 -18.78 -7.46 -27.55
N GLU A 303 -19.49 -7.50 -28.67
CA GLU A 303 -20.96 -7.67 -28.67
C GLU A 303 -21.41 -8.99 -28.05
N LYS A 304 -20.72 -10.10 -28.36
CA LYS A 304 -20.96 -11.40 -27.71
C LYS A 304 -20.71 -11.38 -26.20
N LYS A 305 -19.78 -10.54 -25.73
CA LYS A 305 -19.51 -10.36 -24.30
C LYS A 305 -20.61 -9.51 -23.65
N ALA A 306 -21.04 -8.44 -24.30
CA ALA A 306 -22.15 -7.60 -23.85
C ALA A 306 -23.47 -8.40 -23.76
N GLN A 307 -23.76 -9.26 -24.74
CA GLN A 307 -24.92 -10.16 -24.72
C GLN A 307 -24.88 -11.12 -23.52
N ARG A 308 -23.72 -11.79 -23.28
CA ARG A 308 -23.53 -12.65 -22.09
C ARG A 308 -23.69 -11.89 -20.77
N MET A 309 -23.21 -10.65 -20.70
CA MET A 309 -23.35 -9.81 -19.51
C MET A 309 -24.81 -9.43 -19.25
N ILE A 310 -25.61 -9.20 -20.29
CA ILE A 310 -27.05 -8.92 -20.15
C ILE A 310 -27.83 -10.14 -19.71
N GLU A 311 -27.51 -11.32 -20.22
CA GLU A 311 -28.11 -12.58 -19.74
C GLU A 311 -27.81 -12.79 -18.24
N ALA A 312 -26.57 -12.49 -17.82
CA ALA A 312 -26.19 -12.51 -16.41
C ALA A 312 -26.94 -11.44 -15.59
N LEU A 313 -27.11 -10.21 -16.12
CA LEU A 313 -27.90 -9.16 -15.47
C LEU A 313 -29.38 -9.53 -15.33
N LYS A 314 -29.96 -10.22 -16.32
CA LYS A 314 -31.33 -10.77 -16.22
C LYS A 314 -31.44 -11.77 -15.07
N LYS A 315 -30.47 -12.68 -14.94
CA LYS A 315 -30.43 -13.66 -13.85
C LYS A 315 -30.31 -12.99 -12.47
N ILE A 316 -29.52 -11.92 -12.36
CA ILE A 316 -29.43 -11.14 -11.11
C ILE A 316 -30.74 -10.39 -10.81
N ASN A 317 -31.40 -9.83 -11.84
CA ASN A 317 -32.69 -9.16 -11.64
C ASN A 317 -33.76 -10.15 -11.14
N GLU A 318 -33.81 -11.36 -11.69
CA GLU A 318 -34.70 -12.42 -11.19
C GLU A 318 -34.34 -12.85 -9.76
N ARG A 319 -33.03 -12.94 -9.43
CA ARG A 319 -32.58 -13.21 -8.07
C ARG A 319 -32.96 -12.09 -7.09
N MET A 320 -32.92 -10.84 -7.53
CA MET A 320 -33.36 -9.69 -6.73
C MET A 320 -34.88 -9.71 -6.50
N LYS A 321 -35.67 -10.07 -7.52
CA LYS A 321 -37.12 -10.27 -7.38
C LYS A 321 -37.44 -11.43 -6.44
N SER A 322 -36.72 -12.56 -6.53
CA SER A 322 -36.92 -13.67 -5.60
C SER A 322 -36.53 -13.30 -4.16
N ALA A 323 -35.47 -12.51 -3.98
CA ALA A 323 -35.11 -11.96 -2.68
C ALA A 323 -36.17 -10.99 -2.12
N MET A 324 -36.89 -10.27 -2.99
CA MET A 324 -38.02 -9.42 -2.61
C MET A 324 -39.24 -10.25 -2.17
N ILE A 325 -39.55 -11.35 -2.88
CA ILE A 325 -40.63 -12.28 -2.51
C ILE A 325 -40.29 -13.01 -1.20
N ALA A 326 -39.03 -13.38 -0.99
CA ALA A 326 -38.57 -13.98 0.27
C ALA A 326 -38.69 -12.99 1.44
N ALA A 327 -38.38 -11.71 1.21
CA ALA A 327 -38.57 -10.65 2.20
C ALA A 327 -40.06 -10.35 2.48
N GLU A 328 -40.94 -10.54 1.51
CA GLU A 328 -42.40 -10.43 1.65
C GLU A 328 -42.98 -11.57 2.52
N ALA A 329 -42.50 -12.80 2.33
CA ALA A 329 -42.92 -13.96 3.11
C ALA A 329 -42.60 -13.83 4.62
N GLU A 330 -41.56 -13.06 4.96
CA GLU A 330 -41.13 -12.84 6.35
C GLU A 330 -41.77 -11.58 7.01
N SER A 331 -42.78 -10.96 6.38
CA SER A 331 -43.53 -9.79 6.91
C SER A 331 -42.67 -8.56 7.26
N PHE A 332 -41.63 -8.28 6.46
CA PHE A 332 -40.79 -7.08 6.65
C PHE A 332 -41.31 -5.87 5.85
N ASP A 333 -40.90 -4.66 6.24
CA ASP A 333 -41.24 -3.40 5.58
C ASP A 333 -40.84 -3.42 4.08
N LEU A 334 -41.75 -3.89 3.23
CA LEU A 334 -41.56 -4.06 1.78
C LEU A 334 -41.08 -2.76 1.12
N LYS A 335 -41.65 -1.63 1.56
CA LYS A 335 -41.31 -0.29 1.07
C LYS A 335 -39.84 0.05 1.30
N LYS A 336 -39.22 -0.43 2.39
CA LYS A 336 -37.81 -0.15 2.71
C LYS A 336 -36.86 -1.00 1.87
N VAL A 337 -37.19 -2.28 1.65
CA VAL A 337 -36.42 -3.17 0.76
C VAL A 337 -36.53 -2.70 -0.70
N GLU A 338 -37.71 -2.26 -1.11
CA GLU A 338 -37.94 -1.66 -2.44
C GLU A 338 -37.11 -0.39 -2.64
N ILE A 339 -37.07 0.52 -1.64
CA ILE A 339 -36.22 1.71 -1.68
C ILE A 339 -34.74 1.35 -1.79
N MET A 340 -34.26 0.33 -1.06
CA MET A 340 -32.86 -0.12 -1.12
C MET A 340 -32.49 -0.68 -2.51
N MET A 341 -33.40 -1.42 -3.14
CA MET A 341 -33.16 -2.07 -4.44
C MET A 341 -33.41 -1.16 -5.65
N LYS A 342 -34.19 -0.09 -5.49
CA LYS A 342 -34.54 0.84 -6.57
C LYS A 342 -33.34 1.35 -7.39
N PRO A 343 -32.18 1.72 -6.80
CA PRO A 343 -31.04 2.20 -7.57
C PRO A 343 -30.45 1.15 -8.51
N THR A 344 -30.32 -0.11 -8.07
CA THR A 344 -29.80 -1.18 -8.92
C THR A 344 -30.80 -1.63 -9.96
N ILE A 345 -32.09 -1.69 -9.61
CA ILE A 345 -33.14 -2.00 -10.60
C ILE A 345 -33.15 -0.95 -11.70
N LEU A 346 -33.06 0.34 -11.35
CA LEU A 346 -33.01 1.44 -12.31
C LEU A 346 -31.77 1.32 -13.21
N ALA A 347 -30.59 1.09 -12.63
CA ALA A 347 -29.34 0.92 -13.38
C ALA A 347 -29.40 -0.27 -14.36
N ILE A 348 -29.96 -1.40 -13.92
CA ILE A 348 -30.18 -2.58 -14.77
C ILE A 348 -31.17 -2.27 -15.89
N SER A 349 -32.27 -1.56 -15.59
CA SER A 349 -33.27 -1.17 -16.60
C SER A 349 -32.68 -0.26 -17.69
N ASN A 350 -31.80 0.66 -17.31
CA ASN A 350 -31.10 1.53 -18.25
C ASN A 350 -30.13 0.74 -19.13
N ALA A 351 -29.42 -0.24 -18.56
CA ALA A 351 -28.57 -1.15 -19.33
C ALA A 351 -29.37 -1.96 -20.35
N PHE A 352 -30.57 -2.44 -19.98
CA PHE A 352 -31.47 -3.13 -20.92
C PHE A 352 -31.98 -2.21 -22.03
N LYS A 353 -32.37 -0.97 -21.72
CA LYS A 353 -32.78 0.03 -22.72
C LYS A 353 -31.67 0.29 -23.73
N MET A 354 -30.44 0.50 -23.27
CA MET A 354 -29.29 0.77 -24.14
C MET A 354 -28.89 -0.40 -25.04
N HIS A 355 -29.11 -1.64 -24.59
CA HIS A 355 -28.90 -2.79 -25.47
C HIS A 355 -30.02 -2.95 -26.49
N ALA A 356 -31.27 -2.67 -26.10
CA ALA A 356 -32.41 -2.73 -27.02
C ALA A 356 -32.28 -1.69 -28.15
N THR A 357 -31.79 -0.47 -27.85
CA THR A 357 -31.55 0.56 -28.87
C THR A 357 -30.39 0.25 -29.82
N ARG A 358 -29.49 -0.67 -29.46
CA ARG A 358 -28.36 -1.07 -30.30
C ARG A 358 -28.64 -2.30 -31.16
N ASN A 359 -29.60 -3.14 -30.76
CA ASN A 359 -30.03 -4.32 -31.51
C ASN A 359 -31.29 -4.08 -32.36
N SER A 360 -31.92 -2.92 -32.25
CA SER A 360 -32.95 -2.42 -33.17
C SER A 360 -32.31 -1.57 -34.25
#